data_AF-A0A2I4EEZ9-F1
#
_entry.id   AF-A0A2I4EEZ9-F1
#
_cell.length_a   1.000
_cell.length_b   1.000
_cell.length_c   1.000
_cell.angle_alpha   90.00
_cell.angle_beta   90.00
_cell.angle_gamma   90.00
#
_symmetry.space_group_name_H-M   'P 1'
#
loop_
_entity.id
_entity.type
_entity.pdbx_description
1 polymer ?
#
loop_
_entity_poly.entity_id
_entity_poly.type
_entity_poly.pdbx_seq_one_letter_code
_entity_poly.pdbx_strand_id
1 'polypeptide(L)'
;MRNTTRNPMLEMIFWRKPGESWLKVNFDATIDSKNQKVGVGVIIRDHNGEQMAACSEPNLLLSQPLIAEAAAMRKTIELCTDMGFNRVIIEGDAKVILEAVVNPDTCWIAYGQIIQDVKESFKELNGWKISCKKKR
;
A
#
# COMPACT_ATOMS: atom_id res chain seq x y z
N MET A 1 -7.17 22.95 -28.47
CA MET A 1 -7.88 21.79 -27.87
C MET A 1 -6.96 21.19 -26.83
N ARG A 2 -7.22 21.40 -25.53
CA ARG A 2 -6.36 20.90 -24.45
C ARG A 2 -6.83 19.49 -24.09
N ASN A 3 -5.98 18.51 -24.37
CA ASN A 3 -6.20 17.12 -23.98
C ASN A 3 -6.00 17.04 -22.46
N THR A 4 -7.09 17.14 -21.69
CA THR A 4 -7.10 16.84 -20.26
C THR A 4 -6.87 15.35 -20.09
N THR A 5 -5.61 14.95 -19.91
CA THR A 5 -5.25 13.66 -19.33
C THR A 5 -5.97 13.56 -18.00
N ARG A 6 -6.95 12.66 -17.92
CA ARG A 6 -7.62 12.29 -16.68
C ARG A 6 -6.51 11.92 -15.69
N ASN A 7 -6.38 12.69 -14.61
CA ASN A 7 -5.67 12.24 -13.42
C ASN A 7 -6.28 10.88 -13.04
N PRO A 8 -5.53 9.77 -12.99
CA PRO A 8 -6.12 8.47 -12.69
C PRO A 8 -6.50 8.48 -11.21
N MET A 9 -7.73 8.93 -10.93
CA MET A 9 -8.36 8.75 -9.63
C MET A 9 -8.26 7.28 -9.27
N LEU A 10 -7.70 6.96 -8.08
CA LEU A 10 -7.61 5.58 -7.62
C LEU A 10 -8.98 4.91 -7.69
N GLU A 11 -9.04 3.78 -8.38
CA GLU A 11 -10.26 3.00 -8.41
C GLU A 11 -10.53 2.41 -7.03
N MET A 12 -11.70 2.72 -6.46
CA MET A 12 -12.22 2.02 -5.29
C MET A 12 -12.85 0.70 -5.72
N ILE A 13 -12.24 -0.41 -5.35
CA ILE A 13 -12.67 -1.73 -5.82
C ILE A 13 -13.08 -2.67 -4.67
N PHE A 14 -14.01 -3.57 -4.97
CA PHE A 14 -14.24 -4.74 -4.14
C PHE A 14 -13.13 -5.76 -4.38
N TRP A 15 -12.77 -6.52 -3.34
CA TRP A 15 -11.75 -7.54 -3.46
C TRP A 15 -12.10 -8.55 -4.57
N ARG A 16 -11.12 -8.82 -5.43
CA ARG A 16 -11.17 -9.82 -6.48
C ARG A 16 -9.83 -10.52 -6.55
N LYS A 17 -9.86 -11.81 -6.93
CA LYS A 17 -8.63 -12.55 -7.23
C LYS A 17 -7.81 -11.78 -8.29
N PRO A 18 -6.47 -11.75 -8.17
CA PRO A 18 -5.63 -11.16 -9.19
C PRO A 18 -5.66 -12.02 -10.46
N GLY A 19 -5.26 -11.45 -11.60
CA GLY A 19 -5.04 -12.22 -12.82
C GLY A 19 -3.83 -13.16 -12.70
N GLU A 20 -3.69 -14.09 -13.64
CA GLU A 20 -2.55 -15.01 -13.68
C GLU A 20 -1.21 -14.24 -13.62
N SER A 21 -0.22 -14.84 -12.93
CA SER A 21 1.10 -14.26 -12.69
C SER A 21 1.14 -12.95 -11.89
N TRP A 22 0.02 -12.54 -11.26
CA TRP A 22 -0.03 -11.45 -10.30
C TRP A 22 -0.38 -11.96 -8.90
N LEU A 23 0.23 -11.33 -7.90
CA LEU A 23 -0.15 -11.50 -6.50
C LEU A 23 -0.98 -10.30 -6.05
N LYS A 24 -1.97 -10.56 -5.21
CA LYS A 24 -2.77 -9.53 -4.54
C LYS A 24 -2.25 -9.37 -3.13
N VAL A 25 -1.89 -8.16 -2.75
CA VAL A 25 -1.36 -7.83 -1.44
C VAL A 25 -2.33 -6.90 -0.74
N ASN A 26 -2.97 -7.37 0.30
CA ASN A 26 -3.85 -6.58 1.14
C ASN A 26 -3.11 -6.18 2.41
N PHE A 27 -3.00 -4.87 2.67
CA PHE A 27 -2.44 -4.36 3.91
C PHE A 27 -3.45 -3.52 4.68
N ASP A 28 -3.28 -3.45 6.00
CA ASP A 28 -4.08 -2.64 6.90
C ASP A 28 -3.23 -2.18 8.09
N ALA A 29 -3.52 -1.01 8.62
CA ALA A 29 -2.88 -0.48 9.82
C ALA A 29 -3.92 -0.29 10.93
N THR A 30 -3.62 -0.78 12.13
CA THR A 30 -4.46 -0.58 13.32
C THR A 30 -3.71 0.30 14.30
N ILE A 31 -4.41 1.25 14.93
CA ILE A 31 -3.83 2.14 15.94
C ILE A 31 -4.43 1.84 17.30
N ASP A 32 -3.59 1.53 18.27
CA ASP A 32 -3.93 1.50 19.68
C ASP A 32 -3.51 2.83 20.31
N SER A 33 -4.45 3.77 20.35
CA SER A 33 -4.21 5.11 20.90
C SER A 33 -3.92 5.10 22.40
N LYS A 34 -4.43 4.09 23.13
CA LYS A 34 -4.24 3.98 24.58
C LYS A 34 -2.79 3.62 24.91
N ASN A 35 -2.21 2.72 24.13
CA ASN A 35 -0.85 2.25 24.33
C ASN A 35 0.18 2.85 23.36
N GLN A 36 -0.25 3.78 22.49
CA GLN A 36 0.59 4.43 21.46
C GLN A 36 1.30 3.41 20.55
N LYS A 37 0.56 2.39 20.12
CA LYS A 37 1.07 1.32 19.26
C LYS A 37 0.37 1.32 17.91
N VAL A 38 1.08 0.88 16.89
CA VAL A 38 0.52 0.59 15.57
C VAL A 38 0.70 -0.89 15.30
N GLY A 39 -0.34 -1.56 14.83
CA GLY A 39 -0.25 -2.89 14.24
C GLY A 39 -0.29 -2.79 12.73
N VAL A 40 0.56 -3.55 12.05
CA VAL A 40 0.53 -3.71 10.59
C VAL A 40 0.10 -5.14 10.29
N GLY A 41 -0.91 -5.29 9.45
CA GLY A 41 -1.34 -6.59 8.92
C GLY A 41 -1.16 -6.63 7.41
N VAL A 42 -0.57 -7.71 6.89
CA VAL A 42 -0.40 -7.96 5.45
C VAL A 42 -0.86 -9.38 5.12
N ILE A 43 -1.62 -9.54 4.04
CA ILE A 43 -1.98 -10.84 3.47
C ILE A 43 -1.67 -10.81 1.97
N ILE A 44 -0.90 -11.80 1.51
CA ILE A 44 -0.55 -11.97 0.09
C ILE A 44 -1.27 -13.20 -0.46
N ARG A 45 -1.97 -13.03 -1.58
CA ARG A 45 -2.71 -14.11 -2.25
C ARG A 45 -2.35 -14.23 -3.72
N ASP A 46 -2.39 -15.45 -4.24
CA ASP A 46 -2.18 -15.73 -5.66
C ASP A 46 -3.48 -15.59 -6.50
N HIS A 47 -3.38 -15.93 -7.78
CA HIS A 47 -4.50 -15.95 -8.73
C HIS A 47 -5.59 -16.97 -8.41
N ASN A 48 -5.26 -18.05 -7.68
CA ASN A 48 -6.24 -19.00 -7.14
C ASN A 48 -6.92 -18.48 -5.87
N GLY A 49 -6.40 -17.40 -5.28
CA GLY A 49 -6.84 -16.82 -4.01
C GLY A 49 -6.21 -17.51 -2.80
N GLU A 50 -5.25 -18.41 -3.03
CA GLU A 50 -4.49 -19.10 -2.01
C GLU A 50 -3.53 -18.14 -1.33
N GLN A 51 -3.37 -18.30 -0.02
CA GLN A 51 -2.50 -17.46 0.77
C GLN A 51 -1.04 -17.88 0.56
N MET A 52 -0.25 -16.98 -0.01
CA MET A 52 1.19 -17.19 -0.23
C MET A 52 2.02 -16.72 0.96
N ALA A 53 1.55 -15.68 1.64
CA ALA A 53 2.21 -15.12 2.82
C ALA A 53 1.21 -14.34 3.68
N ALA A 54 1.55 -14.18 4.95
CA ALA A 54 0.95 -13.17 5.82
C ALA A 54 1.99 -12.64 6.80
N CYS A 55 1.85 -11.38 7.17
CA CYS A 55 2.66 -10.73 8.17
C CYS A 55 1.76 -9.97 9.15
N SER A 56 2.11 -10.01 10.43
CA SER A 56 1.48 -9.22 11.48
C SER A 56 2.57 -8.74 12.42
N GLU A 57 2.87 -7.45 12.39
CA GLU A 57 3.95 -6.86 13.17
C GLU A 57 3.44 -5.68 14.00
N PRO A 58 3.80 -5.61 15.31
CA PRO A 58 3.65 -4.38 16.07
C PRO A 58 4.75 -3.39 15.63
N ASN A 59 4.34 -2.22 15.15
CA ASN A 59 5.24 -1.12 14.85
C ASN A 59 5.23 -0.11 16.02
N LEU A 60 6.42 0.39 16.38
CA LEU A 60 6.62 1.23 17.58
C LEU A 60 6.34 2.72 17.28
N LEU A 61 5.67 3.37 18.24
CA LEU A 61 5.63 4.83 18.47
C LEU A 61 5.21 5.70 17.28
N LEU A 62 4.03 5.43 16.70
CA LEU A 62 3.42 6.33 15.73
C LEU A 62 1.98 6.66 16.15
N SER A 63 1.71 7.93 16.47
CA SER A 63 0.39 8.40 16.91
C SER A 63 -0.48 8.93 15.78
N GLN A 64 0.07 9.05 14.57
CA GLN A 64 -0.64 9.60 13.41
C GLN A 64 -1.04 8.49 12.42
N PRO A 65 -2.34 8.38 12.06
CA PRO A 65 -2.82 7.36 11.13
C PRO A 65 -2.09 7.35 9.80
N LEU A 66 -1.79 8.52 9.25
CA LEU A 66 -1.10 8.60 7.95
C LEU A 66 0.30 7.97 7.99
N ILE A 67 1.03 8.16 9.09
CA ILE A 67 2.38 7.59 9.25
C ILE A 67 2.28 6.07 9.48
N ALA A 68 1.27 5.62 10.22
CA ALA A 68 0.97 4.20 10.40
C ALA A 68 0.71 3.51 9.06
N GLU A 69 -0.13 4.10 8.22
CA GLU A 69 -0.42 3.59 6.87
C GLU A 69 0.79 3.58 5.95
N ALA A 70 1.60 4.64 5.98
CA ALA A 70 2.83 4.70 5.18
C ALA A 70 3.83 3.64 5.63
N ALA A 71 3.99 3.44 6.95
CA ALA A 71 4.84 2.40 7.50
C ALA A 71 4.33 0.99 7.13
N ALA A 72 3.01 0.78 7.16
CA ALA A 72 2.38 -0.46 6.72
C ALA A 72 2.66 -0.73 5.24
N MET A 73 2.56 0.29 4.38
CA MET A 73 2.89 0.18 2.96
C MET A 73 4.37 -0.14 2.73
N ARG A 74 5.31 0.53 3.43
CA ARG A 74 6.74 0.22 3.31
C ARG A 74 7.03 -1.22 3.70
N LYS A 75 6.50 -1.68 4.84
CA LYS A 75 6.65 -3.07 5.30
C LYS A 75 6.07 -4.07 4.29
N THR A 76 4.96 -3.70 3.65
CA THR A 76 4.34 -4.50 2.60
C THR A 76 5.27 -4.67 1.39
N ILE A 77 5.93 -3.59 0.96
CA ILE A 77 6.88 -3.62 -0.15
C ILE A 77 8.12 -4.44 0.22
N GLU A 78 8.69 -4.21 1.41
CA GLU A 78 9.83 -4.97 1.95
C GLU A 78 9.54 -6.47 1.95
N LEU A 79 8.38 -6.89 2.47
CA LEU A 79 7.96 -8.28 2.46
C LEU A 79 7.86 -8.85 1.03
N CYS A 80 7.35 -8.07 0.07
CA CYS A 80 7.29 -8.52 -1.32
C CYS A 80 8.68 -8.67 -1.93
N THR A 81 9.58 -7.72 -1.68
CA THR A 81 10.97 -7.76 -2.14
C THR A 81 11.70 -8.97 -1.56
N ASP A 82 11.63 -9.18 -0.24
CA ASP A 82 12.28 -10.29 0.47
C ASP A 82 11.81 -11.67 -0.02
N MET A 83 10.54 -11.79 -0.38
CA MET A 83 9.95 -13.01 -0.92
C MET A 83 10.17 -13.19 -2.43
N GLY A 84 10.82 -12.25 -3.11
CA GLY A 84 11.01 -12.27 -4.56
C GLY A 84 9.71 -12.07 -5.35
N PHE A 85 8.69 -11.47 -4.73
CA PHE A 85 7.38 -11.22 -5.32
C PHE A 85 7.40 -9.95 -6.17
N ASN A 86 7.62 -10.16 -7.46
CA ASN A 86 7.92 -9.09 -8.41
C ASN A 86 6.71 -8.49 -9.14
N ARG A 87 5.55 -9.15 -9.12
CA ARG A 87 4.32 -8.71 -9.79
C ARG A 87 3.16 -8.65 -8.82
N VAL A 88 2.95 -7.48 -8.22
CA VAL A 88 2.02 -7.30 -7.09
C VAL A 88 0.96 -6.24 -7.35
N ILE A 89 -0.25 -6.48 -6.87
CA ILE A 89 -1.34 -5.51 -6.80
C ILE A 89 -1.55 -5.19 -5.33
N ILE A 90 -1.13 -3.99 -4.91
CA ILE A 90 -1.20 -3.55 -3.51
C ILE A 90 -2.55 -2.85 -3.27
N GLU A 91 -3.26 -3.31 -2.25
CA GLU A 91 -4.57 -2.81 -1.83
C GLU A 91 -4.56 -2.43 -0.35
N GLY A 92 -4.96 -1.19 -0.04
CA GLY A 92 -5.19 -0.70 1.32
C GLY A 92 -6.30 0.35 1.34
N ASP A 93 -6.67 0.83 2.53
CA ASP A 93 -7.62 1.93 2.72
C ASP A 93 -6.94 3.30 2.94
N ALA A 94 -5.61 3.33 2.87
CA ALA A 94 -4.75 4.51 2.91
C ALA A 94 -4.82 5.40 1.65
N LYS A 95 -6.00 5.90 1.30
CA LYS A 95 -6.23 6.68 0.07
C LYS A 95 -5.21 7.79 -0.15
N VAL A 96 -4.91 8.57 0.89
CA VAL A 96 -3.95 9.69 0.81
C VAL A 96 -2.55 9.22 0.41
N ILE A 97 -2.05 8.12 1.01
CA ILE A 97 -0.73 7.56 0.67
C ILE A 97 -0.74 6.99 -0.75
N LEU A 98 -1.78 6.22 -1.09
CA LEU A 98 -1.91 5.64 -2.43
C LEU A 98 -1.96 6.74 -3.51
N GLU A 99 -2.70 7.83 -3.29
CA GLU A 99 -2.77 8.96 -4.24
C GLU A 99 -1.42 9.67 -4.36
N ALA A 100 -0.74 9.85 -3.22
CA ALA A 100 0.59 10.47 -3.19
C ALA A 100 1.63 9.69 -3.98
N VAL A 101 1.55 8.36 -3.99
CA VAL A 101 2.44 7.47 -4.76
C VAL A 101 2.20 7.63 -6.26
N VAL A 102 0.93 7.73 -6.70
CA VAL A 102 0.57 7.79 -8.12
C VAL A 102 0.75 9.18 -8.72
N ASN A 103 0.55 10.24 -7.93
CA ASN A 103 0.58 11.61 -8.44
C ASN A 103 1.91 12.31 -8.09
N PRO A 104 2.84 12.47 -9.06
CA PRO A 104 4.16 13.05 -8.82
C PRO A 104 4.12 14.54 -8.45
N ASP A 105 3.08 15.27 -8.84
CA ASP A 105 3.00 16.74 -8.69
C ASP A 105 2.36 17.20 -7.36
N THR A 106 2.03 16.25 -6.48
CA THR A 106 1.30 16.58 -5.24
C THR A 106 2.25 17.07 -4.15
N CYS A 107 2.04 18.31 -3.72
CA CYS A 107 2.84 18.96 -2.68
C CYS A 107 2.40 18.51 -1.28
N TRP A 108 3.18 17.63 -0.63
CA TRP A 108 2.90 17.11 0.71
C TRP A 108 3.88 17.65 1.75
N ILE A 109 3.99 18.97 1.91
CA ILE A 109 5.01 19.63 2.76
C ILE A 109 5.12 19.05 4.18
N ALA A 110 4.01 18.59 4.78
CA ALA A 110 4.02 18.00 6.12
C ALA A 110 4.50 16.54 6.19
N TYR A 111 4.49 15.80 5.07
CA TYR A 111 4.76 14.36 5.01
C TYR A 111 5.69 13.97 3.85
N GLY A 112 6.37 14.94 3.24
CA GLY A 112 7.09 14.78 1.99
C GLY A 112 8.16 13.70 2.06
N GLN A 113 8.90 13.62 3.17
CA GLN A 113 9.94 12.61 3.36
C GLN A 113 9.37 11.19 3.47
N ILE A 114 8.29 11.00 4.24
CA ILE A 114 7.62 9.69 4.36
C ILE A 114 7.10 9.21 3.00
N ILE A 115 6.50 10.12 2.24
CA ILE A 115 5.97 9.80 0.91
C ILE A 115 7.10 9.52 -0.08
N GLN A 116 8.21 10.24 0.01
CA GLN A 116 9.39 10.00 -0.79
C GLN A 116 9.99 8.62 -0.50
N ASP A 117 10.12 8.25 0.78
CA ASP A 117 10.62 6.94 1.21
C ASP A 117 9.74 5.81 0.66
N VAL A 118 8.41 5.96 0.73
CA VAL A 118 7.47 5.00 0.13
C VAL A 118 7.69 4.89 -1.38
N LYS A 119 7.76 6.03 -2.09
CA LYS A 119 7.99 6.05 -3.55
C LYS A 119 9.31 5.39 -3.93
N GLU A 120 10.34 5.55 -3.12
CA GLU A 120 11.64 4.92 -3.34
C GLU A 120 11.58 3.40 -3.16
N SER A 121 10.88 2.90 -2.14
CA SER A 121 10.66 1.47 -1.95
C SER A 121 9.96 0.82 -3.16
N PHE A 122 9.03 1.50 -3.83
CA PHE A 122 8.37 0.96 -5.03
C PHE A 122 9.33 0.68 -6.20
N LYS A 123 10.53 1.27 -6.22
CA LYS A 123 11.55 1.00 -7.25
C LYS A 123 12.15 -0.41 -7.15
N GLU A 124 11.98 -1.06 -6.01
CA GLU A 124 12.44 -2.44 -5.78
C GLU A 124 11.53 -3.48 -6.48
N LEU A 125 10.33 -3.08 -6.87
CA LEU A 125 9.34 -3.95 -7.51
C LEU A 125 9.38 -3.81 -9.04
N ASN A 126 9.53 -4.94 -9.74
CA ASN A 126 9.58 -4.96 -11.21
C ASN A 126 8.23 -4.68 -11.89
N GLY A 127 7.10 -4.95 -11.22
CA GLY A 127 5.77 -4.69 -11.74
C GLY A 127 4.77 -4.53 -10.60
N TRP A 128 4.20 -3.34 -10.46
CA TRP A 128 3.26 -3.06 -9.39
C TRP A 128 2.03 -2.30 -9.90
N LYS A 129 0.92 -2.51 -9.22
CA LYS A 129 -0.31 -1.73 -9.35
C LYS A 129 -0.80 -1.41 -7.95
N ILE A 130 -1.53 -0.30 -7.81
CA ILE A 130 -2.18 0.03 -6.55
C ILE A 130 -3.67 0.29 -6.76
N SER A 131 -4.47 -0.02 -5.77
CA SER A 131 -5.92 0.25 -5.77
C SER A 131 -6.44 0.47 -4.37
N CYS A 132 -7.48 1.29 -4.24
CA CYS A 132 -8.07 1.58 -2.93
C CYS A 132 -9.13 0.53 -2.61
N LYS A 133 -9.07 -0.06 -1.42
CA LYS A 133 -10.09 -1.01 -0.96
C LYS A 133 -11.36 -0.24 -0.60
N LYS A 134 -12.51 -0.69 -1.09
CA LYS A 134 -13.82 -0.16 -0.65
C LYS A 134 -14.18 -0.78 0.70
N LYS A 135 -14.47 0.04 1.72
CA LYS A 135 -15.01 -0.46 3.01
C LYS A 135 -16.37 -1.10 2.76
N ARG A 136 -16.57 -2.31 3.30
CA ARG A 136 -17.85 -3.03 3.24
C ARG A 136 -18.89 -2.34 4.10
#